data_AF-A0A4R4WDE9-F1
#
_entry.id   AF-A0A4R4WDE9-F1
#
_cell.length_a   1.000
_cell.length_b   1.000
_cell.length_c   1.000
_cell.angle_alpha   90.00
_cell.angle_beta   90.00
_cell.angle_gamma   90.00
#
_symmetry.space_group_name_H-M   'P 1'
#
loop_
_entity.id
_entity.type
_entity.pdbx_description
1 polymer ?
#
loop_
_entity_poly.entity_id
_entity_poly.type
_entity_poly.pdbx_seq_one_letter_code
_entity_poly.pdbx_strand_id
1 'polypeptide(L)'
;MARTKVLPRGPAAGRRVRRLPIVDGFLWLVRIAAIALLLVGASRSIASARLSGQQWRDLVVFGIAQGSVYALIALGYTMVYGVLRFINFAHGEVFMIGAMTGYFVTDGLARTALWDAAPFVALLITLICCMTVSALVALLLERVAYRPLRGMPRLIPFITAIGASFFLQYTMATLFGTSVKSYPEVDVLTGTFSFLGFRILRVHLLVIVAALLIMAGLYLYVEKTRAGKAMRAVAEDQEIAR
;
A
#
# COMPACT_ATOMS: atom_id res chain seq x y z
N MET A 1 -27.08 -58.34 -2.41
CA MET A 1 -27.61 -57.03 -2.85
C MET A 1 -28.08 -56.25 -1.62
N ALA A 2 -27.19 -55.51 -0.96
CA ALA A 2 -27.54 -54.72 0.23
C ALA A 2 -27.29 -53.24 -0.10
N ARG A 3 -28.38 -52.48 -0.31
CA ARG A 3 -28.33 -51.03 -0.52
C ARG A 3 -28.08 -50.34 0.83
N THR A 4 -26.88 -49.83 1.03
CA THR A 4 -26.55 -48.90 2.12
C THR A 4 -27.26 -47.57 1.87
N LYS A 5 -28.19 -47.22 2.76
CA LYS A 5 -28.84 -45.91 2.82
C LYS A 5 -27.77 -44.84 3.09
N VAL A 6 -27.51 -43.98 2.11
CA VAL A 6 -26.72 -42.76 2.29
C VAL A 6 -27.62 -41.73 2.99
N LEU A 7 -27.27 -41.36 4.22
CA LEU A 7 -27.94 -40.29 4.97
C LEU A 7 -27.58 -38.91 4.37
N PRO A 8 -28.51 -37.94 4.35
CA PRO A 8 -28.23 -36.60 3.85
C PRO A 8 -27.29 -35.85 4.80
N ARG A 9 -26.20 -35.28 4.25
CA ARG A 9 -25.30 -34.39 4.97
C ARG A 9 -26.03 -33.07 5.26
N GLY A 10 -26.32 -32.80 6.53
CA GLY A 10 -26.83 -31.50 6.98
C GLY A 10 -25.80 -30.37 6.76
N PRO A 11 -26.23 -29.10 6.73
CA PRO A 11 -25.35 -27.97 6.46
C PRO A 11 -24.30 -27.83 7.57
N ALA A 12 -23.02 -27.79 7.17
CA ALA A 12 -21.90 -27.57 8.07
C ALA A 12 -22.00 -26.16 8.70
N ALA A 13 -22.43 -26.11 9.95
CA ALA A 13 -22.46 -24.88 10.74
C ALA A 13 -21.03 -24.37 10.97
N GLY A 14 -20.65 -23.31 10.24
CA GLY A 14 -19.40 -22.58 10.48
C GLY A 14 -19.34 -22.09 11.92
N ARG A 15 -18.30 -22.51 12.66
CA ARG A 15 -17.99 -22.05 14.02
C ARG A 15 -17.78 -20.54 14.00
N ARG A 16 -18.81 -19.76 14.33
CA ARG A 16 -18.68 -18.34 14.68
C ARG A 16 -17.85 -18.26 15.96
N VAL A 17 -16.60 -17.79 15.85
CA VAL A 17 -15.78 -17.44 17.01
C VAL A 17 -16.52 -16.32 17.75
N ARG A 18 -17.15 -16.65 18.87
CA ARG A 18 -17.91 -15.72 19.71
C ARG A 18 -16.89 -14.75 20.32
N ARG A 19 -16.78 -13.54 19.77
CA ARG A 19 -15.97 -12.48 20.38
C ARG A 19 -16.46 -12.29 21.82
N LEU A 20 -15.54 -12.41 22.77
CA LEU A 20 -15.88 -12.18 24.17
C LEU A 20 -16.24 -10.68 24.30
N PRO A 21 -17.36 -10.33 24.95
CA PRO A 21 -17.84 -8.94 25.05
C PRO A 21 -16.80 -8.00 25.67
N ILE A 22 -15.89 -8.53 26.47
CA ILE A 22 -14.78 -7.81 27.09
C ILE A 22 -13.79 -7.26 26.06
N VAL A 23 -13.46 -8.05 25.02
CA VAL A 23 -12.50 -7.63 23.99
C VAL A 23 -13.09 -6.51 23.14
N ASP A 24 -14.37 -6.63 22.77
CA ASP A 24 -15.05 -5.59 22.00
C ASP A 24 -15.21 -4.29 22.80
N GLY A 25 -15.51 -4.40 24.10
CA GLY A 25 -15.53 -3.25 25.02
C GLY A 25 -14.16 -2.58 25.16
N PHE A 26 -13.10 -3.38 25.33
CA PHE A 26 -11.73 -2.87 25.39
C PHE A 26 -11.32 -2.15 24.10
N LEU A 27 -11.60 -2.72 22.92
CA LEU A 27 -11.28 -2.09 21.64
C LEU A 27 -12.05 -0.79 21.43
N TRP A 28 -13.31 -0.72 21.85
CA TRP A 28 -14.09 0.52 21.83
C TRP A 28 -13.50 1.57 22.76
N LEU A 29 -13.08 1.18 23.96
CA LEU A 29 -12.41 2.07 24.91
C LEU A 29 -11.11 2.63 24.34
N VAL A 30 -10.27 1.80 23.73
CA VAL A 30 -9.02 2.25 23.09
C VAL A 30 -9.30 3.25 21.97
N ARG A 31 -10.31 3.00 21.14
CA ARG A 31 -10.71 3.92 20.05
C ARG A 31 -11.22 5.25 20.58
N ILE A 32 -12.11 5.23 21.57
CA ILE A 32 -12.64 6.45 22.20
C ILE A 32 -11.51 7.23 22.86
N ALA A 33 -10.62 6.55 23.60
CA ALA A 33 -9.48 7.18 24.25
C ALA A 33 -8.54 7.85 23.24
N ALA A 34 -8.22 7.18 22.12
CA ALA A 34 -7.40 7.76 21.07
C ALA A 34 -8.06 9.00 20.43
N ILE A 35 -9.36 8.92 20.11
CA ILE A 35 -10.10 10.07 19.55
C ILE A 35 -10.16 11.22 20.56
N ALA A 36 -10.46 10.94 21.83
CA ALA A 36 -10.50 11.94 22.88
C ALA A 36 -9.13 12.60 23.06
N LEU A 37 -8.04 11.84 23.06
CA LEU A 37 -6.68 12.36 23.14
C LEU A 37 -6.37 13.33 21.98
N LEU A 38 -6.75 12.95 20.76
CA LEU A 38 -6.57 13.79 19.56
C LEU A 38 -7.39 15.08 19.64
N LEU A 39 -8.67 15.01 20.05
CA LEU A 39 -9.55 16.17 20.17
C LEU A 39 -9.10 17.12 21.29
N VAL A 40 -8.67 16.58 22.43
CA VAL A 40 -8.11 17.36 23.53
C VAL A 40 -6.79 18.01 23.11
N GLY A 41 -5.91 17.27 22.42
CA GLY A 41 -4.66 17.81 21.88
C GLY A 41 -4.90 18.95 20.88
N ALA A 42 -5.84 18.77 19.95
CA ALA A 42 -6.19 19.77 18.96
C ALA A 42 -6.82 21.02 19.58
N SER A 43 -7.82 20.84 20.46
CA SER A 43 -8.48 21.96 21.16
C SER A 43 -7.51 22.73 22.05
N ARG A 44 -6.62 22.05 22.78
CA ARG A 44 -5.56 22.72 23.56
C ARG A 44 -4.59 23.50 22.68
N SER A 45 -4.23 22.96 21.51
CA SER A 45 -3.34 23.65 20.56
C SER A 45 -3.98 24.91 19.98
N ILE A 46 -5.29 24.86 19.66
CA ILE A 46 -6.07 26.02 19.22
C ILE A 46 -6.21 27.05 20.35
N ALA A 47 -6.57 26.61 21.55
CA ALA A 47 -6.77 27.49 22.71
C ALA A 47 -5.48 28.19 23.18
N SER A 48 -4.34 27.53 23.01
CA SER A 48 -3.02 28.11 23.32
C SER A 48 -2.42 28.92 22.17
N ALA A 49 -3.14 29.10 21.05
CA ALA A 49 -2.68 29.76 19.83
C ALA A 49 -1.30 29.28 19.34
N ARG A 50 -0.93 28.03 19.67
CA ARG A 50 0.38 27.46 19.31
C ARG A 50 0.57 27.30 17.81
N LEU A 51 -0.53 27.10 17.09
CA LEU A 51 -0.58 27.00 15.64
C LEU A 51 -1.52 28.05 15.09
N SER A 52 -1.05 28.82 14.12
CA SER A 52 -1.88 29.72 13.32
C SER A 52 -2.95 28.96 12.54
N GLY A 53 -4.06 29.63 12.20
CA GLY A 53 -5.11 29.03 11.35
C GLY A 53 -4.61 28.58 9.98
N GLN A 54 -3.50 29.16 9.49
CA GLN A 54 -2.86 28.70 8.26
C GLN A 54 -2.07 27.39 8.45
N GLN A 55 -1.35 27.22 9.56
CA GLN A 55 -0.67 25.97 9.86
C GLN A 55 -1.64 24.79 10.03
N TRP A 56 -2.82 25.05 10.61
CA TRP A 56 -3.89 24.05 10.67
C TRP A 56 -4.38 23.62 9.27
N ARG A 57 -4.58 24.58 8.36
CA ARG A 57 -4.95 24.29 6.97
C ARG A 57 -3.86 23.50 6.25
N ASP A 58 -2.60 23.87 6.43
CA ASP A 58 -1.45 23.17 5.85
C ASP A 58 -1.37 21.71 6.37
N LEU A 59 -1.64 21.48 7.66
CA LEU A 59 -1.64 20.14 8.26
C LEU A 59 -2.75 19.24 7.69
N VAL A 60 -3.94 19.80 7.42
CA VAL A 60 -5.04 19.06 6.79
C VAL A 60 -4.65 18.62 5.38
N VAL A 61 -4.10 19.54 4.57
CA VAL A 61 -3.66 19.23 3.21
C VAL A 61 -2.54 18.19 3.22
N PHE A 62 -1.55 18.34 4.10
CA PHE A 62 -0.48 17.37 4.28
C PHE A 62 -1.02 16.00 4.69
N GLY A 63 -1.96 15.96 5.63
CA GLY A 63 -2.61 14.73 6.08
C GLY A 63 -3.36 14.00 4.96
N ILE A 64 -4.08 14.73 4.08
CA ILE A 64 -4.77 14.15 2.92
C ILE A 64 -3.75 13.59 1.91
N ALA A 65 -2.66 14.31 1.65
CA ALA A 65 -1.62 13.85 0.74
C ALA A 65 -0.92 12.59 1.25
N GLN A 66 -0.52 12.56 2.52
CA GLN A 66 0.07 11.35 3.14
C GLN A 66 -0.94 10.20 3.19
N GLY A 67 -2.21 10.50 3.53
CA GLY A 67 -3.30 9.53 3.53
C GLY A 67 -3.52 8.89 2.16
N SER A 68 -3.31 9.64 1.07
CA SER A 68 -3.42 9.14 -0.29
C SER A 68 -2.32 8.11 -0.62
N VAL A 69 -1.08 8.34 -0.16
CA VAL A 69 0.01 7.35 -0.27
C VAL A 69 -0.32 6.10 0.54
N TYR A 70 -0.76 6.27 1.79
CA TYR A 70 -1.15 5.13 2.63
C TYR A 70 -2.35 4.35 2.09
N ALA A 71 -3.31 5.04 1.47
CA ALA A 71 -4.45 4.41 0.80
C ALA A 71 -3.99 3.54 -0.38
N LEU A 72 -3.03 4.01 -1.19
CA LEU A 72 -2.45 3.20 -2.27
C LEU A 72 -1.72 1.96 -1.74
N ILE A 73 -0.92 2.10 -0.69
CA ILE A 73 -0.23 0.97 -0.05
C ILE A 73 -1.25 -0.04 0.50
N ALA A 74 -2.29 0.44 1.18
CA ALA A 74 -3.37 -0.41 1.70
C ALA A 74 -4.15 -1.10 0.57
N LEU A 75 -4.44 -0.39 -0.52
CA LEU A 75 -5.09 -0.97 -1.69
C LEU A 75 -4.24 -2.09 -2.31
N GLY A 76 -2.94 -1.87 -2.47
CA GLY A 76 -2.01 -2.89 -2.95
C GLY A 76 -2.01 -4.13 -2.05
N TYR A 77 -1.89 -3.93 -0.74
CA TYR A 77 -1.86 -5.02 0.24
C TYR A 77 -3.17 -5.82 0.26
N THR A 78 -4.32 -5.14 0.27
CA THR A 78 -5.64 -5.77 0.28
C THR A 78 -5.92 -6.54 -1.01
N MET A 79 -5.46 -6.04 -2.16
CA MET A 79 -5.60 -6.73 -3.45
C MET A 79 -4.75 -8.00 -3.51
N VAL A 80 -3.48 -7.94 -3.10
CA VAL A 80 -2.60 -9.12 -3.07
C VAL A 80 -3.14 -10.18 -2.11
N TYR A 81 -3.52 -9.77 -0.90
CA TYR A 81 -4.13 -10.67 0.08
C TYR A 81 -5.48 -11.23 -0.42
N GLY A 82 -6.30 -10.40 -1.06
CA GLY A 82 -7.60 -10.81 -1.58
C GLY A 82 -7.51 -11.94 -2.60
N VAL A 83 -6.46 -11.93 -3.44
CA VAL A 83 -6.23 -12.98 -4.45
C VAL A 83 -5.50 -14.19 -3.87
N LEU A 84 -4.42 -13.97 -3.10
CA LEU A 84 -3.53 -15.05 -2.67
C LEU A 84 -3.94 -15.69 -1.33
N ARG A 85 -4.76 -15.01 -0.52
CA ARG A 85 -5.23 -15.44 0.81
C ARG A 85 -4.11 -15.82 1.81
N PHE A 86 -2.88 -15.36 1.60
CA PHE A 86 -1.79 -15.46 2.57
C PHE A 86 -1.20 -14.08 2.90
N ILE A 87 -0.69 -13.94 4.11
CA ILE A 87 -0.11 -12.70 4.63
C ILE A 87 1.28 -12.50 4.00
N ASN A 88 1.42 -11.49 3.14
CA ASN A 88 2.70 -11.14 2.51
C ASN A 88 3.33 -9.93 3.23
N PHE A 89 4.29 -10.17 4.14
CA PHE A 89 5.02 -9.09 4.82
C PHE A 89 5.99 -8.32 3.93
N ALA A 90 6.51 -8.96 2.87
CA ALA A 90 7.47 -8.34 1.96
C ALA A 90 6.84 -7.26 1.06
N HIS A 91 5.52 -7.06 1.10
CA HIS A 91 4.85 -6.03 0.30
C HIS A 91 5.41 -4.62 0.56
N GLY A 92 5.72 -4.30 1.82
CA GLY A 92 6.35 -3.03 2.19
C GLY A 92 7.75 -2.87 1.58
N GLU A 93 8.50 -3.96 1.47
CA GLU A 93 9.85 -3.95 0.89
C GLU A 93 9.82 -3.80 -0.63
N VAL A 94 8.83 -4.39 -1.31
CA VAL A 94 8.62 -4.16 -2.74
C VAL A 94 8.32 -2.68 -3.00
N PHE A 95 7.49 -2.06 -2.14
CA PHE A 95 7.21 -0.62 -2.21
C PHE A 95 8.48 0.22 -1.98
N MET A 96 9.28 -0.13 -0.97
CA MET A 96 10.56 0.52 -0.68
C MET A 96 11.52 0.43 -1.88
N ILE A 97 11.68 -0.75 -2.48
CA ILE A 97 12.55 -0.93 -3.64
C ILE A 97 12.04 -0.11 -4.84
N GLY A 98 10.73 -0.04 -5.03
CA GLY A 98 10.11 0.83 -6.04
C GLY A 98 10.46 2.31 -5.82
N ALA A 99 10.33 2.80 -4.58
CA ALA A 99 10.70 4.17 -4.23
C ALA A 99 12.20 4.43 -4.44
N MET A 100 13.07 3.53 -3.97
CA MET A 100 14.52 3.64 -4.15
C MET A 100 14.92 3.62 -5.64
N THR A 101 14.27 2.79 -6.45
CA THR A 101 14.44 2.80 -7.92
C THR A 101 14.10 4.17 -8.47
N GLY A 102 12.98 4.76 -8.04
CA GLY A 102 12.59 6.11 -8.41
C GLY A 102 13.68 7.12 -8.07
N TYR A 103 14.20 7.08 -6.84
CA TYR A 103 15.28 7.97 -6.43
C TYR A 103 16.50 7.85 -7.34
N PHE A 104 17.03 6.63 -7.56
CA PHE A 104 18.22 6.44 -8.41
C PHE A 104 18.01 6.85 -9.86
N VAL A 105 16.82 6.57 -10.43
CA VAL A 105 16.49 6.98 -11.80
C VAL A 105 16.41 8.49 -11.87
N THR A 106 15.74 9.16 -10.94
CA THR A 106 15.66 10.62 -10.92
C THR A 106 17.01 11.29 -10.66
N ASP A 107 17.84 10.76 -9.77
CA ASP A 107 19.20 11.28 -9.52
C ASP A 107 20.09 11.12 -10.76
N GLY A 108 19.96 10.01 -11.48
CA GLY A 108 20.64 9.80 -12.75
C GLY A 108 20.16 10.75 -13.84
N LEU A 109 18.85 10.92 -14.00
CA LEU A 109 18.26 11.80 -15.01
C LEU A 109 18.53 13.28 -14.70
N ALA A 110 18.55 13.68 -13.43
CA ALA A 110 18.85 15.06 -13.00
C ALA A 110 20.25 15.54 -13.41
N ARG A 111 21.18 14.61 -13.67
CA ARG A 111 22.52 14.92 -14.19
C ARG A 111 22.53 15.12 -15.72
N THR A 112 21.39 14.96 -16.37
CA THR A 112 21.23 15.09 -17.83
C THR A 112 20.34 16.27 -18.17
N ALA A 113 20.52 16.86 -19.36
CA ALA A 113 19.66 17.95 -19.84
C ALA A 113 18.18 17.57 -19.99
N LEU A 114 17.85 16.26 -19.99
CA LEU A 114 16.48 15.78 -20.10
C LEU A 114 15.60 16.17 -18.91
N TRP A 115 16.18 16.28 -17.71
CA TRP A 115 15.45 16.62 -16.49
C TRP A 115 14.80 18.00 -16.58
N ASP A 116 15.56 18.99 -17.06
CA ASP A 116 15.11 20.36 -17.19
C ASP A 116 14.34 20.59 -18.50
N ALA A 117 14.79 19.97 -19.60
CA ALA A 117 14.19 20.19 -20.92
C ALA A 117 12.83 19.48 -21.09
N ALA A 118 12.64 18.31 -20.48
CA ALA A 118 11.42 17.50 -20.64
C ALA A 118 11.04 16.78 -19.34
N PRO A 119 10.65 17.52 -18.28
CA PRO A 119 10.39 16.95 -16.95
C PRO A 119 9.27 15.89 -16.96
N PHE A 120 8.24 16.05 -17.78
CA PHE A 120 7.17 15.05 -17.90
C PHE A 120 7.65 13.72 -18.47
N VAL A 121 8.58 13.76 -19.42
CA VAL A 121 9.18 12.55 -20.01
C VAL A 121 10.08 11.87 -18.98
N ALA A 122 10.88 12.64 -18.25
CA ALA A 122 11.72 12.14 -17.16
C ALA A 122 10.89 11.45 -16.05
N LEU A 123 9.77 12.06 -15.65
CA LEU A 123 8.84 11.47 -14.68
C LEU A 123 8.17 10.20 -15.22
N LEU A 124 7.80 10.16 -16.50
CA LEU A 124 7.23 8.96 -17.13
C LEU A 124 8.24 7.81 -17.19
N ILE A 125 9.49 8.08 -17.57
CA ILE A 125 10.58 7.10 -17.54
C ILE A 125 10.76 6.57 -16.11
N THR A 126 10.82 7.48 -15.14
CA THR A 126 10.93 7.12 -13.72
C THR A 126 9.80 6.19 -13.30
N LEU A 127 8.54 6.54 -13.62
CA LEU A 127 7.37 5.74 -13.29
C LEU A 127 7.46 4.32 -13.89
N ILE A 128 7.81 4.22 -15.18
CA ILE A 128 7.94 2.93 -15.88
C ILE A 128 9.05 2.08 -15.25
N CYS A 129 10.20 2.67 -14.93
CA CYS A 129 11.30 1.97 -14.25
C CYS A 129 10.86 1.48 -12.86
N CYS A 130 10.19 2.32 -12.05
CA CYS A 130 9.68 1.94 -10.74
C CYS A 130 8.70 0.77 -10.83
N MET A 131 7.75 0.83 -11.76
CA MET A 131 6.76 -0.24 -11.99
C MET A 131 7.44 -1.53 -12.42
N THR A 132 8.41 -1.44 -13.33
CA THR A 132 9.12 -2.60 -13.87
C THR A 132 9.95 -3.29 -12.79
N VAL A 133 10.76 -2.54 -12.04
CA VAL A 133 11.59 -3.11 -10.96
C VAL A 133 10.72 -3.70 -9.86
N SER A 134 9.66 -3.00 -9.44
CA SER A 134 8.74 -3.51 -8.41
C SER A 134 8.06 -4.80 -8.86
N ALA A 135 7.61 -4.87 -10.12
CA ALA A 135 7.01 -6.07 -10.69
C ALA A 135 8.01 -7.22 -10.77
N LEU A 136 9.25 -6.97 -11.20
CA LEU A 136 10.30 -7.99 -11.26
C LEU A 136 10.62 -8.54 -9.88
N VAL A 137 10.79 -7.68 -8.87
CA VAL A 137 11.05 -8.12 -7.49
C VAL A 137 9.88 -8.94 -6.94
N ALA A 138 8.64 -8.49 -7.16
CA ALA A 138 7.46 -9.23 -6.74
C ALA A 138 7.36 -10.60 -7.42
N LEU A 139 7.66 -10.68 -8.72
CA LEU A 139 7.68 -11.94 -9.47
C LEU A 139 8.81 -12.88 -9.01
N LEU A 140 9.98 -12.33 -8.68
CA LEU A 140 11.10 -13.09 -8.14
C LEU A 140 10.77 -13.65 -6.76
N LEU A 141 10.20 -12.83 -5.87
CA LEU A 141 9.70 -13.28 -4.56
C LEU A 141 8.67 -14.41 -4.72
N GLU A 142 7.70 -14.21 -5.61
CA GLU A 142 6.68 -15.23 -5.86
C GLU A 142 7.33 -16.53 -6.37
N ARG A 143 8.26 -16.46 -7.32
CA ARG A 143 8.89 -17.65 -7.90
C ARG A 143 9.81 -18.38 -6.93
N VAL A 144 10.61 -17.64 -6.15
CA VAL A 144 11.70 -18.21 -5.34
C VAL A 144 11.23 -18.51 -3.92
N ALA A 145 10.46 -17.61 -3.30
CA ALA A 145 10.09 -17.73 -1.89
C ALA A 145 8.71 -18.40 -1.71
N TYR A 146 7.70 -18.02 -2.50
CA TYR A 146 6.32 -18.40 -2.20
C TYR A 146 5.81 -19.60 -3.00
N ARG A 147 6.08 -19.65 -4.31
CA ARG A 147 5.62 -20.72 -5.21
C ARG A 147 6.07 -22.12 -4.76
N PRO A 148 7.32 -22.35 -4.28
CA PRO A 148 7.74 -23.67 -3.82
C PRO A 148 6.99 -24.16 -2.57
N LEU A 149 6.45 -23.23 -1.78
CA LEU A 149 5.78 -23.52 -0.51
C LEU A 149 4.25 -23.60 -0.65
N ARG A 150 3.74 -23.54 -1.89
CA ARG A 150 2.31 -23.71 -2.15
C ARG A 150 1.89 -25.12 -1.74
N GLY A 151 0.88 -25.21 -0.87
CA GLY A 151 0.37 -26.48 -0.33
C GLY A 151 0.97 -26.89 1.02
N MET A 152 1.97 -26.16 1.52
CA MET A 152 2.48 -26.34 2.87
C MET A 152 1.53 -25.77 3.94
N PRO A 153 1.63 -26.22 5.21
CA PRO A 153 0.90 -25.61 6.32
C PRO A 153 1.11 -24.09 6.36
N ARG A 154 0.04 -23.33 6.64
CA ARG A 154 0.00 -21.85 6.55
C ARG A 154 1.12 -21.13 7.31
N LEU A 155 1.65 -21.76 8.36
CA LEU A 155 2.77 -21.22 9.15
C LEU A 155 4.06 -21.13 8.34
N ILE A 156 4.32 -22.07 7.41
CA ILE A 156 5.57 -22.11 6.64
C ILE A 156 5.67 -20.91 5.69
N PRO A 157 4.70 -20.63 4.79
CA PRO A 157 4.73 -19.42 3.97
C PRO A 157 4.77 -18.12 4.78
N PHE A 158 4.16 -18.10 5.97
CA PHE A 158 4.20 -16.94 6.87
C PHE A 158 5.63 -16.65 7.36
N ILE A 159 6.34 -17.66 7.85
CA ILE A 159 7.74 -17.51 8.29
C ILE A 159 8.62 -17.09 7.10
N THR A 160 8.41 -17.70 5.93
CA THR A 160 9.14 -17.33 4.71
C THR A 160 8.87 -15.89 4.27
N ALA A 161 7.64 -15.40 4.40
CA ALA A 161 7.31 -14.01 4.07
C ALA A 161 8.03 -13.02 4.99
N ILE A 162 8.15 -13.32 6.28
CA ILE A 162 8.94 -12.51 7.23
C ILE A 162 10.42 -12.55 6.85
N GLY A 163 10.97 -13.74 6.60
CA GLY A 163 12.37 -13.91 6.19
C GLY A 163 12.70 -13.16 4.91
N ALA A 164 11.82 -13.24 3.90
CA ALA A 164 11.96 -12.50 2.64
C ALA A 164 11.90 -10.98 2.86
N SER A 165 11.03 -10.50 3.77
CA SER A 165 10.96 -9.08 4.13
C SER A 165 12.29 -8.60 4.69
N PHE A 166 12.83 -9.28 5.71
CA PHE A 166 14.11 -8.91 6.30
C PHE A 166 15.25 -9.03 5.30
N PHE A 167 15.25 -10.05 4.46
CA PHE A 167 16.27 -10.20 3.42
C PHE A 167 16.29 -8.98 2.49
N LEU A 168 15.13 -8.57 1.96
CA LEU A 168 15.05 -7.40 1.08
C LEU A 168 15.42 -6.10 1.80
N GLN A 169 14.90 -5.91 3.01
CA GLN A 169 15.17 -4.74 3.84
C GLN A 169 16.66 -4.58 4.12
N TYR A 170 17.31 -5.63 4.64
CA TYR A 170 18.74 -5.59 4.97
C TYR A 170 19.63 -5.56 3.74
N THR A 171 19.23 -6.17 2.63
CA THR A 171 19.96 -6.05 1.35
C THR A 171 19.99 -4.59 0.91
N MET A 172 18.85 -3.91 0.91
CA MET A 172 18.79 -2.49 0.53
C MET A 172 19.55 -1.60 1.52
N ALA A 173 19.38 -1.84 2.83
CA ALA A 173 20.10 -1.09 3.85
C ALA A 173 21.62 -1.26 3.74
N THR A 174 22.11 -2.45 3.38
CA THR A 174 23.54 -2.72 3.21
C THR A 174 24.08 -2.09 1.93
N LEU A 175 23.34 -2.17 0.82
CA LEU A 175 23.80 -1.64 -0.47
C LEU A 175 23.74 -0.11 -0.54
N PHE A 176 22.74 0.51 0.08
CA PHE A 176 22.43 1.93 -0.13
C PHE A 176 22.40 2.78 1.15
N GLY A 177 22.56 2.14 2.31
CA GLY A 177 22.49 2.77 3.62
C GLY A 177 21.05 2.97 4.11
N THR A 178 20.94 3.49 5.34
CA THR A 178 19.66 3.77 6.02
C THR A 178 19.33 5.27 6.10
N SER A 179 20.15 6.12 5.48
CA SER A 179 19.93 7.57 5.46
C SER A 179 18.77 7.95 4.56
N VAL A 180 18.03 8.98 4.96
CA VAL A 180 16.93 9.54 4.15
C VAL A 180 17.49 10.04 2.82
N LYS A 181 16.85 9.62 1.72
CA LYS A 181 17.16 10.06 0.36
C LYS A 181 16.08 11.01 -0.13
N SER A 182 16.47 12.20 -0.57
CA SER A 182 15.57 13.21 -1.10
C SER A 182 15.64 13.22 -2.62
N TYR A 183 14.48 13.26 -3.28
CA TYR A 183 14.42 13.37 -4.73
C TYR A 183 14.94 14.74 -5.19
N PRO A 184 15.61 14.83 -6.35
CA PRO A 184 15.89 16.10 -7.00
C PRO A 184 14.58 16.89 -7.24
N GLU A 185 14.64 18.20 -7.07
CA GLU A 185 13.48 19.06 -7.32
C GLU A 185 13.19 19.15 -8.83
N VAL A 186 11.90 19.29 -9.17
CA VAL A 186 11.43 19.52 -10.54
C VAL A 186 10.71 20.86 -10.54
N ASP A 187 11.19 21.84 -11.29
CA ASP A 187 10.67 23.22 -11.30
C ASP A 187 9.15 23.32 -11.54
N VAL A 188 8.59 22.42 -12.34
CA VAL A 188 7.14 22.38 -12.60
C VAL A 188 6.35 22.02 -11.34
N LEU A 189 6.94 21.20 -10.46
CA LEU A 189 6.34 20.69 -9.23
C LEU A 189 6.77 21.50 -7.98
N THR A 190 7.72 22.42 -8.09
CA THR A 190 8.04 23.33 -7.00
C THR A 190 6.98 24.41 -6.84
N GLY A 191 6.86 24.92 -5.61
CA GLY A 191 5.93 26.00 -5.27
C GLY A 191 4.56 25.53 -4.78
N THR A 192 3.70 26.53 -4.56
CA THR A 192 2.39 26.34 -3.93
C THR A 192 1.28 26.91 -4.79
N PHE A 193 0.12 26.27 -4.72
CA PHE A 193 -1.14 26.72 -5.28
C PHE A 193 -2.04 27.15 -4.12
N SER A 194 -2.57 28.36 -4.17
CA SER A 194 -3.52 28.83 -3.17
C SER A 194 -4.96 28.66 -3.69
N PHE A 195 -5.80 27.98 -2.91
CA PHE A 195 -7.19 27.73 -3.27
C PHE A 195 -8.07 27.87 -2.04
N LEU A 196 -9.06 28.76 -2.07
CA LEU A 196 -9.99 29.00 -0.95
C LEU A 196 -9.26 29.21 0.42
N GLY A 197 -8.09 29.86 0.40
CA GLY A 197 -7.26 30.09 1.58
C GLY A 197 -6.43 28.89 2.06
N PHE A 198 -6.49 27.75 1.38
CA PHE A 198 -5.56 26.64 1.57
C PHE A 198 -4.32 26.84 0.70
N ARG A 199 -3.13 26.61 1.28
CA ARG A 199 -1.87 26.60 0.55
C ARG A 199 -1.48 25.15 0.29
N ILE A 200 -1.53 24.74 -0.97
CA ILE A 200 -1.32 23.35 -1.39
C ILE A 200 -0.01 23.28 -2.17
N LEU A 201 0.93 22.44 -1.75
CA LEU A 201 2.13 22.17 -2.55
C LEU A 201 1.71 21.45 -3.83
N ARG A 202 2.30 21.81 -4.98
CA ARG A 202 1.96 21.17 -6.27
C ARG A 202 2.20 19.65 -6.22
N VAL A 203 3.25 19.21 -5.52
CA VAL A 203 3.52 17.79 -5.25
C VAL A 203 2.37 17.11 -4.50
N HIS A 204 1.80 17.75 -3.48
CA HIS A 204 0.66 17.17 -2.74
C HIS A 204 -0.55 16.97 -3.66
N LEU A 205 -0.85 17.97 -4.50
CA LEU A 205 -1.94 17.85 -5.46
C LEU A 205 -1.68 16.71 -6.45
N LEU A 206 -0.47 16.60 -6.99
CA LEU A 206 -0.07 15.51 -7.88
C LEU A 206 -0.23 14.14 -7.21
N VAL A 207 0.23 13.98 -5.97
CA VAL A 207 0.11 12.71 -5.22
C VAL A 207 -1.37 12.34 -5.01
N ILE A 208 -2.22 13.29 -4.62
CA ILE A 208 -3.65 13.04 -4.41
C ILE A 208 -4.33 12.63 -5.72
N VAL A 209 -4.10 13.38 -6.80
CA VAL A 209 -4.69 13.10 -8.11
C VAL A 209 -4.18 11.77 -8.66
N ALA A 210 -2.88 11.51 -8.60
CA ALA A 210 -2.28 10.26 -9.04
C ALA A 210 -2.85 9.07 -8.25
N ALA A 211 -3.00 9.21 -6.93
CA ALA A 211 -3.59 8.17 -6.11
C ALA A 211 -5.04 7.88 -6.51
N LEU A 212 -5.89 8.91 -6.67
CA LEU A 212 -7.27 8.71 -7.12
C LEU A 212 -7.34 8.04 -8.50
N LEU A 213 -6.49 8.46 -9.45
CA LEU A 213 -6.43 7.88 -10.78
C LEU A 213 -5.98 6.41 -10.76
N ILE A 214 -4.95 6.07 -9.98
CA ILE A 214 -4.45 4.70 -9.85
C ILE A 214 -5.49 3.82 -9.14
N MET A 215 -6.12 4.31 -8.08
CA MET A 215 -7.17 3.57 -7.37
C MET A 215 -8.37 3.31 -8.28
N ALA A 216 -8.85 4.34 -8.99
CA ALA A 216 -9.94 4.21 -9.96
C ALA A 216 -9.54 3.27 -11.12
N GLY A 217 -8.33 3.41 -11.64
CA GLY A 217 -7.78 2.56 -12.69
C GLY A 217 -7.71 1.10 -12.26
N LEU A 218 -7.22 0.82 -11.05
CA LEU A 218 -7.18 -0.54 -10.51
C LEU A 218 -8.58 -1.10 -10.28
N TYR A 219 -9.50 -0.30 -9.74
CA TYR A 219 -10.90 -0.71 -9.58
C TYR A 219 -11.52 -1.10 -10.93
N LEU A 220 -11.37 -0.26 -11.96
CA LEU A 220 -11.88 -0.55 -13.29
C LEU A 220 -11.17 -1.77 -13.91
N TYR A 221 -9.87 -1.92 -13.70
CA TYR A 221 -9.13 -3.08 -14.16
C TYR A 221 -9.68 -4.38 -13.56
N VAL A 222 -9.85 -4.42 -12.23
CA VAL A 222 -10.33 -5.60 -11.53
C VAL A 222 -11.81 -5.85 -11.86
N GLU A 223 -12.65 -4.81 -11.84
CA GLU A 223 -14.10 -4.94 -11.98
C GLU A 223 -14.59 -5.13 -13.40
N LYS A 224 -13.95 -4.48 -14.37
CA LYS A 224 -14.48 -4.36 -15.74
C LYS A 224 -13.67 -5.14 -16.77
N THR A 225 -12.51 -5.70 -16.45
CA THR A 225 -11.70 -6.46 -17.43
C THR A 225 -11.88 -7.97 -17.31
N ARG A 226 -11.59 -8.69 -18.40
CA ARG A 226 -11.58 -10.17 -18.43
C ARG A 226 -10.52 -10.75 -17.48
N ALA A 227 -9.34 -10.12 -17.41
CA ALA A 227 -8.28 -10.51 -16.49
C ALA A 227 -8.72 -10.35 -15.02
N GLY A 228 -9.33 -9.22 -14.69
CA GLY A 228 -9.91 -8.98 -13.35
C GLY A 228 -11.00 -9.98 -12.96
N LYS A 229 -11.89 -10.32 -13.91
CA LYS A 229 -12.91 -11.37 -13.71
C LYS A 229 -12.27 -12.73 -13.42
N ALA A 230 -11.21 -13.10 -14.15
CA ALA A 230 -10.47 -14.33 -13.91
C ALA A 230 -9.78 -14.32 -12.54
N MET A 231 -9.13 -13.21 -12.16
CA MET A 231 -8.50 -13.06 -10.84
C MET A 231 -9.50 -13.28 -9.70
N ARG A 232 -10.69 -12.67 -9.79
CA ARG A 232 -11.75 -12.88 -8.79
C ARG A 232 -12.28 -14.30 -8.76
N ALA A 233 -12.46 -14.94 -9.92
CA ALA A 233 -12.91 -16.32 -9.98
C ALA A 233 -11.91 -17.28 -9.31
N VAL A 234 -10.60 -17.09 -9.55
CA VAL A 234 -9.53 -17.85 -8.89
C VAL A 234 -9.45 -17.53 -7.39
N ALA A 235 -9.73 -16.28 -6.99
CA ALA A 235 -9.73 -15.90 -5.59
C ALA A 235 -10.90 -16.53 -4.81
N GLU A 236 -12.05 -16.76 -5.44
CA GLU A 236 -13.19 -17.45 -4.82
C GLU A 236 -12.92 -18.94 -4.60
N ASP A 237 -12.49 -19.63 -5.66
CA ASP A 237 -12.16 -21.06 -5.63
C ASP A 237 -10.73 -21.31 -6.12
N GLN A 238 -9.79 -21.18 -5.19
CA GLN A 238 -8.36 -21.46 -5.42
C GLN A 238 -8.08 -22.96 -5.63
N GLU A 239 -9.02 -23.87 -5.31
CA GLU A 239 -8.84 -25.31 -5.46
C GLU A 239 -9.19 -25.77 -6.88
N ILE A 240 -10.23 -25.21 -7.49
CA ILE A 240 -10.63 -25.52 -8.89
C ILE A 240 -9.69 -24.91 -9.92
N ALA A 241 -9.04 -23.78 -9.61
CA ALA A 241 -8.11 -23.11 -10.51
C ALA A 241 -6.74 -23.82 -10.66
N ARG A 242 -6.54 -24.97 -10.01
CA ARG A 242 -5.29 -25.76 -10.03
C ARG A 242 -5.27 -26.84 -11.10
#